data_AF-A0A7K0L5M6-F1
#
_entry.id   AF-A0A7K0L5M6-F1
#
_cell.length_a   1.000
_cell.length_b   1.000
_cell.length_c   1.000
_cell.angle_alpha   90.00
_cell.angle_beta   90.00
_cell.angle_gamma   90.00
#
_symmetry.space_group_name_H-M   'P 1'
#
loop_
_entity.id
_entity.type
_entity.pdbx_description
1 polymer ?
#
loop_
_entity_poly.entity_id
_entity_poly.type
_entity_poly.pdbx_seq_one_letter_code
_entity_poly.pdbx_strand_id
1 'polypeptide(L)'
;NNELEDWQVAEAQSHTSDQGKSAEQEALENLPDSDIKRALQEIPEDFRIIVYLADVEGFSYKEIAEIVGAPAGTVMSRLHRGRKQLREKLSDYARELGYTTDAPAPKAKKKGGTE
;
A
#
# COMPACT_ATOMS: atom_id res chain seq x y z
N ASN A 1 64.93 -4.64 -34.27
CA ASN A 1 63.77 -4.23 -35.08
C ASN A 1 62.64 -5.21 -34.83
N ASN A 2 61.50 -4.85 -34.27
CA ASN A 2 60.91 -3.54 -34.09
C ASN A 2 59.79 -3.67 -33.03
N GLU A 3 59.79 -2.79 -32.04
CA GLU A 3 58.68 -2.54 -31.12
C GLU A 3 57.36 -2.30 -31.87
N LEU A 4 56.28 -2.92 -31.40
CA LEU A 4 54.88 -2.58 -31.69
C LEU A 4 54.10 -3.00 -30.42
N GLU A 5 54.06 -2.18 -29.37
CA GLU A 5 53.24 -0.98 -29.12
C GLU A 5 52.05 -1.30 -28.19
N ASP A 6 52.20 -0.83 -26.95
CA ASP A 6 51.39 -1.01 -25.75
C ASP A 6 50.30 0.07 -25.61
N TRP A 7 49.66 0.50 -26.70
CA TRP A 7 48.82 1.71 -26.69
C TRP A 7 47.56 1.67 -27.57
N GLN A 8 46.80 0.57 -27.55
CA GLN A 8 45.39 0.67 -28.00
C GLN A 8 44.38 0.22 -26.94
N VAL A 9 44.15 1.19 -26.06
CA VAL A 9 42.82 1.71 -25.73
C VAL A 9 42.05 0.94 -24.65
N ALA A 10 42.32 1.38 -23.42
CA ALA A 10 41.40 1.39 -22.29
C ALA A 10 40.14 2.23 -22.60
N GLU A 11 39.25 1.71 -23.44
CA GLU A 11 37.94 2.30 -23.72
C GLU A 11 36.87 1.21 -23.76
N ALA A 12 36.70 0.57 -22.61
CA ALA A 12 35.35 0.40 -22.10
C ALA A 12 35.35 1.12 -20.77
N GLN A 13 35.35 2.46 -20.88
CA GLN A 13 34.88 3.33 -19.82
C GLN A 13 33.63 2.68 -19.24
N SER A 14 33.60 2.63 -17.92
CA SER A 14 32.41 2.63 -17.08
C SER A 14 31.15 3.01 -17.84
N HIS A 15 30.55 2.05 -18.54
CA HIS A 15 29.11 2.04 -18.72
C HIS A 15 28.58 1.63 -17.35
N THR A 16 28.68 2.57 -16.40
CA THR A 16 27.60 2.80 -15.44
C THR A 16 26.40 2.89 -16.33
N SER A 17 25.76 1.74 -16.49
CA SER A 17 24.61 1.66 -17.33
C SER A 17 23.59 2.45 -16.53
N ASP A 18 23.30 3.65 -17.01
CA ASP A 18 22.00 4.26 -16.83
C ASP A 18 20.96 3.40 -17.56
N GLN A 19 20.97 2.08 -17.30
CA GLN A 19 19.88 1.20 -17.68
C GLN A 19 18.78 1.62 -16.73
N GLY A 20 17.92 2.51 -17.24
CA GLY A 20 16.58 2.69 -16.70
C GLY A 20 16.00 1.32 -16.35
N LYS A 21 15.31 1.28 -15.22
CA LYS A 21 14.77 0.05 -14.64
C LYS A 21 14.19 -0.85 -15.73
N SER A 22 14.53 -2.13 -15.67
CA SER A 22 14.00 -3.11 -16.62
C SER A 22 12.47 -3.06 -16.64
N ALA A 23 11.87 -3.29 -17.82
CA ALA A 23 10.42 -3.35 -17.97
C ALA A 23 9.77 -4.37 -17.01
N GLU A 24 10.47 -5.46 -16.67
CA GLU A 24 10.01 -6.43 -15.67
C GLU A 24 10.03 -5.86 -14.24
N GLN A 25 10.99 -5.00 -13.93
CA GLN A 25 11.14 -4.37 -12.64
C GLN A 25 10.17 -3.20 -12.48
N GLU A 26 9.92 -2.45 -13.54
CA GLU A 26 8.89 -1.42 -13.60
C GLU A 26 7.48 -2.05 -13.51
N ALA A 27 7.24 -3.18 -14.18
CA ALA A 27 6.00 -3.94 -14.04
C ALA A 27 5.81 -4.49 -12.62
N LEU A 28 6.88 -4.96 -11.97
CA LEU A 28 6.82 -5.46 -10.59
C LEU A 28 6.60 -4.33 -9.57
N GLU A 29 7.18 -3.15 -9.80
CA GLU A 29 6.95 -1.94 -8.99
C GLU A 29 5.52 -1.42 -9.14
N ASN A 30 4.94 -1.55 -10.32
CA ASN A 30 3.54 -1.22 -10.62
C ASN A 30 2.53 -2.30 -10.19
N LEU A 31 2.94 -3.33 -9.42
CA LEU A 31 1.97 -4.26 -8.87
C LEU A 31 1.06 -3.55 -7.84
N PRO A 32 -0.25 -3.81 -7.87
CA PRO A 32 -1.24 -3.15 -7.02
C PRO A 32 -1.00 -3.27 -5.50
N ASP A 33 -0.20 -4.27 -5.08
CA ASP A 33 0.17 -4.48 -3.68
C ASP A 33 1.20 -3.47 -3.16
N SER A 34 2.06 -2.90 -4.02
CA SER A 34 3.11 -1.96 -3.58
C SER A 34 2.50 -0.64 -3.11
N ASP A 35 1.53 -0.10 -3.85
CA ASP A 35 0.89 1.18 -3.58
C ASP A 35 -0.07 1.13 -2.39
N ILE A 36 -0.87 0.07 -2.29
CA ILE A 36 -1.77 -0.13 -1.14
C ILE A 36 -0.95 -0.30 0.14
N LYS A 37 0.12 -1.10 0.09
CA LYS A 37 1.02 -1.31 1.23
C LYS A 37 1.73 -0.02 1.63
N ARG A 38 2.22 0.75 0.66
CA ARG A 38 2.83 2.08 0.90
C ARG A 38 1.82 3.04 1.54
N ALA A 39 0.61 3.13 1.00
CA ALA A 39 -0.44 3.99 1.56
C ALA A 39 -0.79 3.61 3.00
N LEU A 40 -0.89 2.32 3.32
CA LEU A 40 -1.06 1.84 4.69
C LEU A 40 0.14 2.22 5.58
N GLN A 41 1.38 2.09 5.09
CA GLN A 41 2.60 2.45 5.82
C GLN A 41 2.74 3.94 6.11
N GLU A 42 2.05 4.81 5.39
CA GLU A 42 2.03 6.25 5.69
C GLU A 42 0.98 6.65 6.74
N ILE A 43 0.05 5.75 7.08
CA ILE A 43 -0.94 5.98 8.13
C ILE A 43 -0.28 5.73 9.48
N PRO A 44 -0.54 6.56 10.52
CA PRO A 44 -0.08 6.30 11.88
C PRO A 44 -0.43 4.89 12.35
N GLU A 45 0.51 4.24 13.03
CA GLU A 45 0.43 2.81 13.39
C GLU A 45 -0.88 2.45 14.11
N ASP A 46 -1.29 3.26 15.08
CA ASP A 46 -2.54 3.16 15.83
C ASP A 46 -3.80 3.04 14.97
N PHE A 47 -3.81 3.64 13.78
CA PHE A 47 -4.92 3.56 12.84
C PHE A 47 -4.70 2.45 11.82
N ARG A 48 -3.46 2.28 11.35
CA ARG A 48 -3.08 1.26 10.38
C ARG A 48 -3.44 -0.13 10.87
N ILE A 49 -3.09 -0.47 12.10
CA ILE A 49 -3.33 -1.81 12.65
C ILE A 49 -4.82 -2.11 12.76
N ILE A 50 -5.63 -1.11 13.12
CA ILE A 50 -7.08 -1.23 13.23
C ILE A 50 -7.72 -1.42 11.85
N VAL A 51 -7.26 -0.67 10.85
CA VAL A 51 -7.72 -0.81 9.45
C VAL A 51 -7.36 -2.19 8.92
N TYR A 52 -6.12 -2.64 9.14
CA TYR A 52 -5.66 -3.95 8.69
C TYR A 52 -6.50 -5.09 9.29
N LEU A 53 -6.68 -5.10 10.62
CA LEU A 53 -7.46 -6.13 11.28
C LEU A 53 -8.94 -6.15 10.84
N ALA A 54 -9.53 -4.98 10.56
CA ALA A 54 -10.93 -4.89 10.16
C ALA A 54 -11.16 -5.19 8.67
N ASP A 55 -10.37 -4.57 7.79
CA ASP A 55 -10.62 -4.52 6.35
C ASP A 55 -9.84 -5.59 5.57
N VAL A 56 -8.71 -6.07 6.11
CA VAL A 56 -7.89 -7.12 5.49
C VAL A 56 -8.14 -8.47 6.16
N GLU A 57 -8.03 -8.54 7.48
CA GLU A 57 -8.22 -9.81 8.22
C GLU A 57 -9.71 -10.12 8.50
N GLY A 58 -10.59 -9.12 8.45
CA GLY A 58 -12.04 -9.31 8.59
C GLY A 58 -12.52 -9.52 10.03
N PHE A 59 -11.72 -9.18 11.05
CA PHE A 59 -12.13 -9.27 12.45
C PHE A 59 -13.30 -8.32 12.76
N SER A 60 -14.17 -8.72 13.67
CA SER A 60 -15.22 -7.85 14.20
C SER A 60 -14.64 -6.79 15.14
N TYR A 61 -15.35 -5.68 15.33
CA TYR A 61 -14.89 -4.60 16.22
C TYR A 61 -14.68 -5.06 17.66
N LYS A 62 -15.41 -6.09 18.10
CA LYS A 62 -15.25 -6.69 19.42
C LYS A 62 -13.94 -7.48 19.52
N GLU A 63 -13.65 -8.33 18.53
CA GLU A 63 -12.38 -9.09 18.48
C GLU A 63 -11.19 -8.14 18.38
N ILE A 64 -11.29 -7.07 17.58
CA ILE A 64 -10.23 -6.06 17.48
C ILE A 64 -10.00 -5.37 18.82
N ALA A 65 -11.07 -5.00 19.54
CA ALA A 65 -10.97 -4.39 20.86
C ALA A 65 -10.24 -5.29 21.87
N GLU A 66 -10.50 -6.60 21.81
CA GLU A 66 -9.83 -7.62 22.62
C GLU A 66 -8.34 -7.77 22.22
N ILE A 67 -8.03 -7.82 20.92
CA ILE A 67 -6.66 -7.95 20.40
C ILE A 67 -5.78 -6.76 20.79
N VAL A 68 -6.29 -5.53 20.62
CA VAL A 68 -5.51 -4.30 20.81
C VAL A 68 -5.61 -3.73 22.23
N GLY A 69 -6.45 -4.32 23.08
CA GLY A 69 -6.64 -3.86 24.46
C GLY A 69 -7.26 -2.46 24.58
N ALA A 70 -8.15 -2.07 23.66
CA ALA A 70 -8.79 -0.76 23.66
C ALA A 70 -10.33 -0.85 23.63
N PRO A 71 -11.07 0.14 24.18
CA PRO A 71 -12.53 0.14 24.12
C PRO A 71 -13.07 0.09 22.68
N ALA A 72 -14.22 -0.57 22.47
CA ALA A 72 -14.85 -0.68 21.15
C ALA A 72 -15.14 0.69 20.50
N GLY A 73 -15.49 1.72 21.29
CA GLY A 73 -15.66 3.10 20.79
C GLY A 73 -14.34 3.71 20.28
N THR A 74 -13.22 3.39 20.93
CA THR A 74 -11.88 3.79 20.49
C THR A 74 -11.54 3.10 19.17
N VAL A 75 -11.79 1.79 19.06
CA VAL A 75 -11.61 1.03 17.81
C VAL A 75 -12.42 1.66 16.67
N MET A 76 -13.71 1.96 16.91
CA MET A 76 -14.57 2.56 15.90
C MET A 76 -14.07 3.94 15.44
N SER A 77 -13.65 4.80 16.37
CA SER A 77 -13.12 6.13 16.04
C SER A 77 -11.75 6.07 15.35
N ARG A 78 -10.87 5.12 15.73
CA ARG A 78 -9.58 4.88 15.08
C ARG A 78 -9.76 4.33 13.67
N LEU A 79 -10.66 3.36 13.49
CA LEU A 79 -10.99 2.78 12.20
C LEU A 79 -11.52 3.84 11.23
N HIS A 80 -12.45 4.68 11.68
CA HIS A 80 -12.99 5.76 10.85
C HIS A 80 -11.89 6.72 10.39
N ARG A 81 -11.00 7.15 11.30
CA ARG A 81 -9.88 8.03 10.97
C ARG A 81 -8.84 7.36 10.07
N GLY A 82 -8.59 6.08 10.27
CA GLY A 82 -7.69 5.27 9.42
C GLY A 82 -8.23 5.15 8.00
N ARG A 83 -9.49 4.73 7.83
CA ARG A 83 -10.14 4.64 6.51
C ARG A 83 -10.19 5.98 5.79
N LYS A 84 -10.43 7.08 6.51
CA LYS A 84 -10.40 8.43 5.91
C LYS A 84 -9.04 8.74 5.31
N GLN A 85 -7.96 8.53 6.07
CA GLN A 85 -6.59 8.75 5.61
C GLN A 85 -6.21 7.82 4.45
N LEU A 86 -6.60 6.54 4.53
CA LEU A 86 -6.33 5.58 3.46
C LEU A 86 -7.01 5.98 2.16
N ARG A 87 -8.27 6.42 2.23
CA ARG A 87 -9.02 6.92 1.08
C ARG A 87 -8.39 8.17 0.46
N GLU A 88 -7.88 9.08 1.29
CA GLU A 88 -7.18 10.28 0.82
C GLU A 88 -5.88 9.92 0.10
N LYS A 89 -5.14 8.92 0.57
CA LYS A 89 -3.88 8.46 -0.05
C LYS A 89 -4.10 7.66 -1.33
N LEU A 90 -5.18 6.89 -1.41
CA LEU A 90 -5.49 6.03 -2.55
C LEU A 90 -6.43 6.70 -3.56
N SER A 91 -6.76 7.99 -3.43
CA SER A 91 -7.77 8.62 -4.30
C SER A 91 -7.35 8.65 -5.77
N ASP A 92 -6.08 8.93 -6.05
CA ASP A 92 -5.58 9.02 -7.42
C ASP A 92 -5.37 7.63 -8.02
N TYR A 93 -4.80 6.72 -7.22
CA TYR A 93 -4.71 5.29 -7.55
C TYR A 93 -6.08 4.67 -7.87
N ALA A 94 -7.11 4.98 -7.08
CA ALA A 94 -8.47 4.53 -7.34
C ALA A 94 -9.03 5.07 -8.66
N ARG A 95 -8.75 6.33 -9.02
CA ARG A 95 -9.18 6.92 -10.29
C ARG A 95 -8.51 6.27 -11.49
N GLU A 96 -7.21 5.99 -11.40
CA GLU A 96 -6.44 5.30 -12.46
C GLU A 96 -6.99 3.91 -12.74
N LEU A 97 -7.40 3.18 -11.70
CA LEU A 97 -8.04 1.87 -11.83
C LEU A 97 -9.54 1.93 -12.18
N GLY A 98 -10.12 3.12 -12.35
CA GLY A 98 -11.53 3.29 -12.68
C GLY A 98 -12.48 3.04 -11.50
N TYR A 99 -11.99 2.97 -10.27
CA TYR A 99 -12.82 2.95 -9.07
C TYR A 99 -13.38 4.36 -8.82
N THR A 100 -14.65 4.57 -9.13
CA THR A 100 -15.34 5.82 -8.82
C THR A 100 -15.81 5.83 -7.35
N THR A 101 -15.58 6.94 -6.66
CA THR A 101 -16.01 7.11 -5.26
C THR A 101 -17.52 7.24 -5.07
N ASP A 102 -18.30 7.10 -6.16
CA ASP A 102 -19.76 7.19 -6.21
C ASP A 102 -20.47 5.85 -5.90
N ALA A 103 -19.72 4.78 -5.64
CA ALA A 103 -20.32 3.51 -5.25
C ALA A 103 -21.09 3.67 -3.91
N PRO A 104 -22.39 3.31 -3.86
CA PRO A 104 -23.19 3.46 -2.65
C PRO A 104 -22.59 2.61 -1.53
N ALA A 105 -22.29 3.23 -0.39
CA ALA A 105 -21.73 2.57 0.77
C ALA A 105 -22.50 1.28 1.10
N PRO A 106 -21.81 0.16 1.40
CA PRO A 106 -22.48 -1.10 1.69
C PRO A 106 -23.38 -0.89 2.92
N LYS A 107 -24.70 -1.12 2.74
CA LYS A 107 -25.66 -1.00 3.84
C LYS A 107 -25.23 -1.96 4.95
N ALA A 108 -24.94 -1.41 6.12
CA ALA A 108 -24.65 -2.17 7.32
C ALA A 108 -25.73 -3.25 7.51
N LYS A 109 -25.33 -4.53 7.49
CA LYS A 109 -26.23 -5.64 7.84
C LYS A 109 -26.71 -5.39 9.27
N LYS A 110 -27.98 -5.00 9.42
CA LYS A 110 -28.68 -5.00 10.69
C LYS A 110 -28.72 -6.45 11.16
N LYS A 111 -27.77 -6.88 12.01
CA LYS A 111 -27.87 -8.16 12.70
C LYS A 111 -29.12 -8.06 13.58
N GLY A 112 -30.10 -8.88 13.23
CA GLY A 112 -31.33 -9.03 14.00
C GLY A 112 -31.00 -9.39 15.44
N GLY A 113 -31.51 -8.59 16.37
CA GLY A 113 -31.74 -9.03 17.73
C GLY A 113 -32.96 -9.93 17.69
N THR A 114 -32.70 -11.21 17.89
CA THR A 114 -33.67 -12.22 18.33
C THR A 114 -34.08 -11.94 19.78
N GLU A 115 -35.40 -12.07 19.99
CA GLU A 115 -36.13 -12.27 21.26
C GLU A 115 -36.27 -11.10 22.24
#